data_AF-A0A946DEZ9-F1
#
_entry.id   AF-A0A946DEZ9-F1
#
_cell.length_a   1.000
_cell.length_b   1.000
_cell.length_c   1.000
_cell.angle_alpha   90.00
_cell.angle_beta   90.00
_cell.angle_gamma   90.00
#
_symmetry.space_group_name_H-M   'P 1'
#
loop_
_entity.id
_entity.type
_entity.pdbx_description
1 polymer ?
#
loop_
_entity_poly.entity_id
_entity_poly.type
_entity_poly.pdbx_seq_one_letter_code
_entity_poly.pdbx_strand_id
1 'polypeptide(L)'
;MTKNKFRLITRSDFDGLVCAVLLKHLDLIDDIKFVHPKDMQDRSIDVTDNDITTNLPYVPGVHLSFDHHLSETIRNEGDRDNHIIDPDAPSAARVVWKHYGAHDAFPESWDEMMEAVDRGDSAQFSKEQVLNSEGWDLLNFLMDARTGLGRFREFRISNYNLMMDLIDYCKEHDIDEIMKLPDVVERVELYNEQEDKFKEQLKRCSTVHSNLVVLDLRDED
;
A
#
# COMPACT_ATOMS: atom_id res chain seq x y z
N MET A 1 21.86 17.78 -17.89
CA MET A 1 22.33 16.57 -17.21
C MET A 1 21.09 15.75 -16.92
N THR A 2 21.00 14.52 -17.42
CA THR A 2 19.95 13.60 -16.98
C THR A 2 20.08 13.45 -15.47
N LYS A 3 19.06 13.81 -14.70
CA LYS A 3 19.03 13.46 -13.27
C LYS A 3 19.15 11.93 -13.19
N ASN A 4 20.05 11.42 -12.34
CA ASN A 4 20.08 9.98 -12.08
C ASN A 4 18.72 9.61 -11.47
N LYS A 5 18.08 8.58 -12.02
CA LYS A 5 16.86 8.00 -11.49
C LYS A 5 17.21 6.77 -10.65
N PHE A 6 16.36 6.50 -9.67
CA PHE A 6 16.54 5.45 -8.69
C PHE A 6 15.57 4.30 -8.93
N ARG A 7 15.88 3.13 -8.37
CA ARG A 7 14.90 2.05 -8.22
C ARG A 7 14.14 2.22 -6.91
N LEU A 8 12.82 2.16 -6.95
CA LEU A 8 11.99 2.09 -5.75
C LEU A 8 11.88 0.64 -5.27
N ILE A 9 12.14 0.40 -4.00
CA ILE A 9 11.84 -0.87 -3.33
C ILE A 9 10.77 -0.59 -2.27
N THR A 10 9.61 -1.22 -2.40
CA THR A 10 8.45 -0.97 -1.53
C THR A 10 7.58 -2.20 -1.36
N ARG A 11 6.53 -2.11 -0.55
CA ARG A 11 5.54 -3.18 -0.38
C ARG A 11 4.51 -3.18 -1.52
N SER A 12 3.95 -4.34 -1.82
CA SER A 12 2.84 -4.47 -2.78
C SER A 12 1.50 -4.20 -2.10
N ASP A 13 1.33 -3.00 -1.56
CA ASP A 13 0.09 -2.52 -0.94
C ASP A 13 -0.20 -1.07 -1.36
N PHE A 14 -1.30 -0.50 -0.84
CA PHE A 14 -1.74 0.83 -1.25
C PHE A 14 -0.75 1.94 -0.90
N ASP A 15 -0.06 1.85 0.24
CA ASP A 15 0.98 2.81 0.61
C ASP A 15 2.18 2.74 -0.35
N GLY A 16 2.62 1.52 -0.70
CA GLY A 16 3.64 1.34 -1.72
C GLY A 16 3.24 1.84 -3.12
N LEU A 17 1.97 1.66 -3.50
CA LEU A 17 1.41 2.22 -4.75
C LEU A 17 1.49 3.75 -4.75
N VAL A 18 0.99 4.41 -3.71
CA VAL A 18 0.99 5.88 -3.65
C VAL A 18 2.42 6.42 -3.57
N CYS A 19 3.32 5.79 -2.81
CA CYS A 19 4.75 6.15 -2.81
C CYS A 19 5.35 6.14 -4.23
N ALA A 20 5.04 5.11 -5.03
CA ALA A 20 5.48 5.01 -6.42
C ALA A 20 4.90 6.14 -7.29
N VAL A 21 3.61 6.47 -7.14
CA VAL A 21 2.96 7.58 -7.85
C VAL A 21 3.68 8.91 -7.55
N LEU A 22 3.92 9.22 -6.27
CA LEU A 22 4.59 10.45 -5.84
C LEU A 22 6.02 10.55 -6.39
N LEU A 23 6.81 9.48 -6.25
CA LEU A 23 8.21 9.50 -6.69
C LEU A 23 8.33 9.51 -8.22
N LYS A 24 7.41 8.86 -8.95
CA LYS A 24 7.36 8.90 -10.42
C LYS A 24 6.90 10.26 -10.93
N HIS A 25 6.03 10.97 -10.21
CA HIS A 25 5.63 12.35 -10.51
C HIS A 25 6.83 13.30 -10.51
N LEU A 26 7.70 13.15 -9.53
CA LEU A 26 8.92 13.96 -9.37
C LEU A 26 10.05 13.58 -10.34
N ASP A 27 9.80 12.60 -11.22
CA ASP A 27 10.79 12.04 -12.15
C ASP A 27 12.03 11.45 -11.44
N LEU A 28 11.85 10.93 -10.23
CA LEU A 28 12.94 10.40 -9.39
C LEU A 28 13.22 8.91 -9.60
N ILE A 29 12.24 8.15 -10.08
CA ILE A 29 12.35 6.69 -10.23
C ILE A 29 12.06 6.23 -11.66
N ASP A 30 12.70 5.13 -12.07
CA ASP A 30 12.47 4.46 -13.35
C ASP A 30 12.34 2.93 -13.26
N ASP A 31 12.61 2.35 -12.09
CA ASP A 31 12.38 0.94 -11.79
C ASP A 31 11.68 0.79 -10.43
N ILE A 32 10.88 -0.27 -10.28
CA ILE A 32 10.10 -0.55 -9.07
C ILE A 32 10.15 -2.04 -8.78
N LYS A 33 10.48 -2.37 -7.53
CA LYS A 33 10.49 -3.74 -7.03
C LYS A 33 9.63 -3.84 -5.77
N PHE A 34 8.59 -4.66 -5.84
CA PHE A 34 7.78 -5.00 -4.67
C PHE A 34 8.40 -6.15 -3.87
N VAL A 35 8.51 -5.99 -2.56
CA VAL A 35 9.12 -6.98 -1.65
C VAL A 35 8.31 -7.07 -0.34
N HIS A 36 8.51 -8.16 0.42
CA HIS A 36 7.96 -8.27 1.77
C HIS A 36 8.95 -7.70 2.81
N PRO A 37 8.50 -7.10 3.92
CA PRO A 37 9.40 -6.59 4.98
C PRO A 37 10.42 -7.62 5.48
N LYS A 38 10.02 -8.89 5.51
CA LYS A 38 10.90 -10.01 5.87
C LYS A 38 12.10 -10.14 4.93
N ASP A 39 11.93 -9.91 3.64
CA ASP A 39 13.02 -10.03 2.65
C ASP A 39 14.11 -8.97 2.90
N MET A 40 13.70 -7.78 3.35
CA MET A 40 14.62 -6.72 3.78
C MET A 40 15.37 -7.10 5.06
N GLN A 41 14.65 -7.63 6.06
CA GLN A 41 15.25 -8.07 7.33
C GLN A 41 16.23 -9.22 7.15
N ASP A 42 15.89 -10.19 6.29
CA ASP A 42 16.73 -11.34 5.97
C ASP A 42 17.88 -10.98 5.00
N ARG A 43 17.90 -9.74 4.48
CA ARG A 43 18.85 -9.25 3.45
C ARG A 43 18.88 -10.15 2.21
N SER A 44 17.72 -10.68 1.82
CA SER A 44 17.57 -11.48 0.60
C SER A 44 17.41 -10.60 -0.65
N ILE A 45 17.25 -9.29 -0.47
CA ILE A 45 17.19 -8.28 -1.53
C ILE A 45 18.53 -7.53 -1.57
N ASP A 46 19.10 -7.42 -2.77
CA ASP A 46 20.28 -6.59 -3.01
C ASP A 46 19.86 -5.11 -3.04
N VAL A 47 20.27 -4.36 -2.02
CA VAL A 47 19.98 -2.93 -1.82
C VAL A 47 21.29 -2.14 -1.93
N THR A 48 21.25 -1.07 -2.72
CA THR A 48 22.39 -0.26 -3.15
C THR A 48 22.12 1.23 -2.99
N ASP A 49 23.11 2.06 -3.26
CA ASP A 49 22.99 3.53 -3.26
C ASP A 49 22.17 4.08 -4.45
N ASN A 50 21.69 3.21 -5.34
CA ASN A 50 20.74 3.53 -6.40
C ASN A 50 19.27 3.24 -6.00
N ASP A 51 19.02 2.86 -4.75
CA ASP A 51 17.69 2.46 -4.28
C ASP A 51 17.05 3.50 -3.36
N ILE A 52 15.76 3.76 -3.56
CA ILE A 52 14.88 4.42 -2.58
C ILE A 52 13.99 3.35 -1.97
N THR A 53 13.87 3.30 -0.64
CA THR A 53 12.94 2.41 0.06
C THR A 53 11.79 3.19 0.68
N THR A 54 10.59 2.63 0.67
CA THR A 54 9.41 3.20 1.35
C THR A 54 8.64 2.10 2.09
N ASN A 55 8.16 2.37 3.31
CA ASN A 55 7.37 1.43 4.12
C ASN A 55 8.07 0.06 4.28
N LEU A 56 9.38 0.07 4.54
CA LEU A 56 10.19 -1.13 4.67
C LEU A 56 11.27 -0.95 5.74
N PRO A 57 11.67 -2.04 6.42
CA PRO A 57 12.77 -1.99 7.38
C PRO A 57 14.04 -1.39 6.78
N TYR A 58 14.69 -0.51 7.54
CA TYR A 58 15.88 0.21 7.06
C TYR A 58 17.04 -0.73 6.73
N VAL A 59 17.71 -0.46 5.61
CA VAL A 59 18.94 -1.16 5.20
C VAL A 59 20.06 -0.14 4.95
N PRO A 60 21.23 -0.28 5.60
CA PRO A 60 22.36 0.62 5.36
C PRO A 60 22.84 0.59 3.90
N GLY A 61 23.19 1.75 3.36
CA GLY A 61 23.68 1.91 1.98
C GLY A 61 22.61 2.30 0.95
N VAL A 62 21.33 2.27 1.33
CA VAL A 62 20.22 2.80 0.51
C VAL A 62 20.38 4.31 0.26
N HIS A 63 19.91 4.82 -0.88
CA HIS A 63 19.96 6.25 -1.20
C HIS A 63 19.14 7.07 -0.20
N LEU A 64 17.85 6.74 -0.08
CA LEU A 64 16.90 7.30 0.87
C LEU A 64 15.94 6.21 1.33
N SER A 65 15.58 6.22 2.61
CA SER A 65 14.57 5.35 3.19
C SER A 65 13.49 6.19 3.84
N PHE A 66 12.25 6.05 3.38
CA PHE A 66 11.07 6.68 3.98
C PHE A 66 10.31 5.66 4.82
N ASP A 67 10.12 5.97 6.10
CA ASP A 67 9.40 5.10 7.03
C ASP A 67 8.59 5.93 8.04
N HIS A 68 7.68 5.28 8.74
CA HIS A 68 6.81 5.90 9.74
C HIS A 68 6.52 4.97 10.93
N HIS A 69 7.14 3.79 10.98
CA HIS A 69 6.98 2.86 12.07
C HIS A 69 7.85 3.27 13.25
N LEU A 70 7.21 3.46 14.42
CA LEU A 70 7.92 3.70 15.66
C LEU A 70 9.01 2.64 15.95
N SER A 71 8.77 1.38 15.57
CA SER A 71 9.75 0.30 15.74
C SER A 71 11.07 0.53 15.00
N GLU A 72 11.07 1.21 13.85
CA GLU A 72 12.29 1.48 13.09
C GLU A 72 13.11 2.61 13.73
N THR A 73 12.48 3.53 14.46
CA THR A 73 13.19 4.54 15.28
C THR A 73 13.99 3.90 16.41
N ILE A 74 13.46 2.81 16.98
CA ILE A 74 14.08 2.07 18.09
C ILE A 74 15.15 1.12 17.56
N ARG A 75 14.88 0.42 16.45
CA ARG A 75 15.81 -0.55 15.87
C ARG A 75 17.06 0.12 15.29
N ASN A 76 16.91 1.31 14.72
CA ASN A 76 17.98 2.02 14.05
C ASN A 76 18.40 3.25 14.88
N GLU A 77 19.13 3.03 15.97
CA GLU A 77 19.62 4.11 16.84
C GLU A 77 20.64 5.01 16.12
N GLY A 78 20.63 6.32 16.44
CA GLY A 78 21.53 7.33 15.89
C GLY A 78 20.98 8.06 14.66
N ASP A 79 21.42 9.30 14.48
CA ASP A 79 21.01 10.13 13.34
C ASP A 79 21.57 9.58 12.03
N ARG A 80 20.71 9.51 11.02
CA ARG A 80 21.04 9.08 9.65
C ARG A 80 20.35 10.00 8.67
N ASP A 81 21.13 10.78 7.93
CA ASP A 81 20.59 11.75 6.97
C ASP A 81 19.73 11.11 5.87
N ASN A 82 19.98 9.84 5.56
CA ASN A 82 19.24 9.09 4.54
C ASN A 82 18.04 8.30 5.07
N HIS A 83 17.76 8.34 6.38
CA HIS A 83 16.61 7.67 6.99
C HIS A 83 15.56 8.72 7.36
N ILE A 84 14.64 8.98 6.43
CA ILE A 84 13.57 9.96 6.59
C ILE A 84 12.40 9.26 7.28
N ILE A 85 12.31 9.45 8.60
CA ILE A 85 11.31 8.78 9.43
C ILE A 85 10.46 9.78 10.21
N ASP A 86 9.14 9.65 10.13
CA ASP A 86 8.17 10.42 10.92
C ASP A 86 7.19 9.44 11.57
N PRO A 87 7.39 9.05 12.86
CA PRO A 87 6.56 8.05 13.53
C PRO A 87 5.13 8.53 13.82
N ASP A 88 4.86 9.83 13.66
CA ASP A 88 3.52 10.40 13.81
C ASP A 88 2.79 10.49 12.46
N ALA A 89 3.46 10.17 11.35
CA ALA A 89 2.81 10.08 10.04
C ALA A 89 1.96 8.80 9.91
N PRO A 90 0.74 8.90 9.36
CA PRO A 90 -0.16 7.76 9.23
C PRO A 90 0.23 6.77 8.10
N SER A 91 1.15 7.16 7.19
CA SER A 91 1.62 6.35 6.07
C SER A 91 3.03 6.78 5.64
N ALA A 92 3.79 5.92 4.95
CA ALA A 92 5.07 6.32 4.37
C ALA A 92 4.88 7.28 3.18
N ALA A 93 3.78 7.14 2.42
CA ALA A 93 3.41 8.08 1.37
C ALA A 93 3.26 9.50 1.92
N ARG A 94 2.70 9.66 3.14
CA ARG A 94 2.63 10.97 3.80
C ARG A 94 4.01 11.53 4.16
N VAL A 95 4.95 10.67 4.54
CA VAL A 95 6.35 11.09 4.79
C VAL A 95 7.00 11.58 3.49
N VAL A 96 6.84 10.85 2.39
CA VAL A 96 7.29 11.25 1.05
C VAL A 96 6.66 12.59 0.65
N TRP A 97 5.33 12.70 0.79
CA TRP A 97 4.57 13.92 0.47
C TRP A 97 5.12 15.15 1.19
N LYS A 98 5.27 15.06 2.53
CA LYS A 98 5.81 16.17 3.34
C LYS A 98 7.26 16.49 2.99
N HIS A 99 8.10 15.46 2.81
CA HIS A 99 9.53 15.64 2.54
C HIS A 99 9.79 16.46 1.26
N TYR A 100 9.00 16.22 0.22
CA TYR A 100 9.18 16.91 -1.07
C TYR A 100 8.39 18.22 -1.20
N GLY A 101 7.78 18.74 -0.13
CA GLY A 101 7.16 20.07 -0.13
C GLY A 101 5.63 20.07 -0.23
N ALA A 102 4.96 18.93 -0.06
CA ALA A 102 3.50 18.83 -0.09
C ALA A 102 2.91 19.47 -1.36
N HIS A 103 2.00 20.44 -1.22
CA HIS A 103 1.36 21.11 -2.36
C HIS A 103 2.28 21.97 -3.22
N ASP A 104 3.50 22.28 -2.76
CA ASP A 104 4.50 22.93 -3.62
C ASP A 104 4.99 21.98 -4.72
N ALA A 105 4.86 20.66 -4.50
CA ALA A 105 5.35 19.61 -5.40
C ALA A 105 4.25 18.72 -5.97
N PHE A 106 3.10 18.60 -5.31
CA PHE A 106 2.03 17.68 -5.68
C PHE A 106 0.68 18.42 -5.84
N PRO A 107 -0.18 18.01 -6.78
CA PRO A 107 -1.42 18.72 -7.08
C PRO A 107 -2.49 18.49 -6.00
N GLU A 108 -3.35 19.48 -5.76
CA GLU A 108 -4.52 19.38 -4.87
C GLU A 108 -5.49 18.25 -5.28
N SER A 109 -5.51 17.87 -6.56
CA SER A 109 -6.31 16.75 -7.05
C SER A 109 -5.93 15.39 -6.44
N TRP A 110 -4.81 15.29 -5.72
CA TRP A 110 -4.36 14.06 -5.05
C TRP A 110 -4.73 13.99 -3.57
N ASP A 111 -5.42 15.00 -3.02
CA ASP A 111 -5.77 15.03 -1.60
C ASP A 111 -6.63 13.85 -1.19
N GLU A 112 -7.63 13.47 -1.98
CA GLU A 112 -8.47 12.31 -1.68
C GLU A 112 -7.68 10.99 -1.67
N MET A 113 -6.73 10.83 -2.59
CA MET A 113 -5.81 9.68 -2.62
C MET A 113 -4.92 9.67 -1.37
N MET A 114 -4.37 10.83 -1.01
CA MET A 114 -3.50 10.99 0.16
C MET A 114 -4.25 10.80 1.49
N GLU A 115 -5.51 11.20 1.58
CA GLU A 115 -6.36 10.90 2.73
C GLU A 115 -6.69 9.41 2.82
N ALA A 116 -6.95 8.75 1.68
CA ALA A 116 -7.25 7.34 1.65
C ALA A 116 -6.06 6.46 2.04
N VAL A 117 -4.83 6.78 1.57
CA VAL A 117 -3.64 6.02 1.95
C VAL A 117 -3.32 6.16 3.44
N ASP A 118 -3.53 7.35 4.00
CA ASP A 118 -3.39 7.60 5.44
C ASP A 118 -4.38 6.76 6.26
N ARG A 119 -5.65 6.68 5.83
CA ARG A 119 -6.63 5.78 6.46
C ARG A 119 -6.24 4.31 6.32
N GLY A 120 -5.76 3.92 5.14
CA GLY A 120 -5.41 2.56 4.79
C GLY A 120 -4.34 1.97 5.70
N ASP A 121 -3.23 2.68 5.87
CA ASP A 121 -2.10 2.15 6.62
C ASP A 121 -2.29 2.29 8.15
N SER A 122 -2.99 3.34 8.61
CA SER A 122 -3.36 3.51 10.03
C SER A 122 -4.61 2.73 10.48
N ALA A 123 -5.31 2.06 9.55
CA ALA A 123 -6.58 1.38 9.76
C ALA A 123 -7.69 2.27 10.39
N GLN A 124 -7.66 3.58 10.12
CA GLN A 124 -8.63 4.55 10.65
C GLN A 124 -9.92 4.61 9.81
N PHE A 125 -10.60 3.48 9.71
CA PHE A 125 -11.86 3.36 8.98
C PHE A 125 -13.08 3.47 9.90
N SER A 126 -14.14 4.09 9.40
CA SER A 126 -15.48 3.87 9.95
C SER A 126 -16.00 2.49 9.59
N LYS A 127 -16.96 1.98 10.37
CA LYS A 127 -17.64 0.72 10.06
C LYS A 127 -18.26 0.71 8.66
N GLU A 128 -18.80 1.84 8.23
CA GLU A 128 -19.44 1.97 6.91
C GLU A 128 -18.41 1.82 5.78
N GLN A 129 -17.27 2.49 5.90
CA GLN A 129 -16.18 2.38 4.91
C GLN A 129 -15.62 0.97 4.80
N VAL A 130 -15.63 0.18 5.88
CA VAL A 130 -15.21 -1.23 5.83
C VAL A 130 -16.29 -2.11 5.18
N LEU A 131 -17.56 -1.90 5.52
CA LEU A 131 -18.66 -2.80 5.10
C LEU A 131 -19.21 -2.50 3.71
N ASN A 132 -19.08 -1.25 3.25
CA ASN A 132 -19.59 -0.73 1.99
C ASN A 132 -18.50 0.15 1.37
N SER A 133 -17.30 -0.43 1.18
CA SER A 133 -16.14 0.27 0.66
C SER A 133 -16.35 0.69 -0.80
N GLU A 134 -16.01 1.92 -1.12
CA GLU A 134 -16.07 2.48 -2.48
C GLU A 134 -14.78 3.27 -2.78
N GLY A 135 -14.58 3.61 -4.05
CA GLY A 135 -13.46 4.44 -4.49
C GLY A 135 -12.10 3.97 -3.99
N TRP A 136 -11.33 4.89 -3.40
CA TRP A 136 -9.97 4.62 -2.94
C TRP A 136 -9.90 3.60 -1.80
N ASP A 137 -10.90 3.59 -0.91
CA ASP A 137 -10.96 2.64 0.20
C ASP A 137 -11.15 1.21 -0.34
N LEU A 138 -11.99 1.04 -1.38
CA LEU A 138 -12.14 -0.23 -2.07
C LEU A 138 -10.86 -0.62 -2.82
N LEU A 139 -10.24 0.30 -3.56
CA LEU A 139 -8.99 0.02 -4.26
C LEU A 139 -7.89 -0.46 -3.29
N ASN A 140 -7.80 0.17 -2.11
CA ASN A 140 -6.90 -0.27 -1.04
C ASN A 140 -7.16 -1.74 -0.66
N PHE A 141 -8.42 -2.11 -0.38
CA PHE A 141 -8.77 -3.49 -0.03
C PHE A 141 -8.51 -4.49 -1.16
N LEU A 142 -8.69 -4.09 -2.42
CA LEU A 142 -8.37 -4.95 -3.57
C LEU A 142 -6.86 -5.23 -3.68
N MET A 143 -6.02 -4.23 -3.39
CA MET A 143 -4.56 -4.34 -3.49
C MET A 143 -3.94 -5.06 -2.28
N ASP A 144 -4.63 -5.09 -1.15
CA ASP A 144 -4.16 -5.77 0.04
C ASP A 144 -4.13 -7.30 -0.16
N ALA A 145 -2.94 -7.88 -0.16
CA ALA A 145 -2.75 -9.32 -0.25
C ALA A 145 -3.46 -10.09 0.88
N ARG A 146 -3.73 -9.44 2.03
CA ARG A 146 -4.45 -10.02 3.17
C ARG A 146 -5.94 -10.23 2.88
N THR A 147 -6.53 -9.48 1.94
CA THR A 147 -7.88 -9.73 1.42
C THR A 147 -7.96 -11.07 0.69
N GLY A 148 -6.84 -11.54 0.12
CA GLY A 148 -6.72 -12.91 -0.36
C GLY A 148 -7.36 -13.20 -1.72
N LEU A 149 -7.70 -12.17 -2.51
CA LEU A 149 -8.35 -12.34 -3.82
C LEU A 149 -7.62 -13.30 -4.77
N GLY A 150 -6.27 -13.27 -4.75
CA GLY A 150 -5.45 -14.14 -5.60
C GLY A 150 -5.60 -15.65 -5.35
N ARG A 151 -6.29 -16.06 -4.27
CA ARG A 151 -6.57 -17.48 -3.98
C ARG A 151 -7.75 -18.04 -4.77
N PHE A 152 -8.67 -17.18 -5.20
CA PHE A 152 -9.98 -17.61 -5.70
C PHE A 152 -10.02 -17.75 -7.23
N ARG A 153 -9.15 -17.04 -7.96
CA ARG A 153 -9.19 -17.02 -9.43
C ARG A 153 -7.87 -16.58 -10.05
N GLU A 154 -7.62 -17.06 -11.27
CA GLU A 154 -6.64 -16.47 -12.17
C GLU A 154 -7.23 -15.25 -12.91
N PHE A 155 -6.68 -14.07 -12.62
CA PHE A 155 -7.00 -12.80 -13.25
C PHE A 155 -6.35 -12.66 -14.63
N ARG A 156 -6.84 -11.74 -15.47
CA ARG A 156 -6.26 -11.49 -16.81
C ARG A 156 -4.79 -11.08 -16.74
N ILE A 157 -4.46 -10.25 -15.74
CA ILE A 157 -3.10 -9.84 -15.41
C ILE A 157 -2.79 -10.15 -13.94
N SER A 158 -1.51 -10.34 -13.63
CA SER A 158 -1.05 -10.53 -12.25
C SER A 158 -1.27 -9.25 -11.43
N ASN A 159 -1.35 -9.38 -10.10
CA ASN A 159 -1.39 -8.21 -9.21
C ASN A 159 -0.14 -7.33 -9.37
N TYR A 160 1.01 -7.92 -9.68
CA TYR A 160 2.23 -7.16 -9.96
C TYR A 160 2.06 -6.25 -11.18
N ASN A 161 1.53 -6.79 -12.29
CA ASN A 161 1.31 -5.99 -13.49
C ASN A 161 0.22 -4.95 -13.29
N LEU A 162 -0.86 -5.30 -12.58
CA LEU A 162 -1.89 -4.33 -12.22
C LEU A 162 -1.32 -3.18 -11.38
N MET A 163 -0.48 -3.46 -10.38
CA MET A 163 0.18 -2.42 -9.59
C MET A 163 1.05 -1.50 -10.46
N MET A 164 1.80 -2.06 -11.43
CA MET A 164 2.58 -1.26 -12.37
C MET A 164 1.70 -0.36 -13.24
N ASP A 165 0.60 -0.88 -13.76
CA ASP A 165 -0.36 -0.09 -14.54
C ASP A 165 -1.02 1.00 -13.67
N LEU A 166 -1.44 0.66 -12.45
CA LEU A 166 -2.10 1.58 -11.52
C LEU A 166 -1.23 2.76 -11.13
N ILE A 167 0.10 2.61 -11.07
CA ILE A 167 1.01 3.74 -10.81
C ILE A 167 0.85 4.84 -11.87
N ASP A 168 0.70 4.44 -13.14
CA ASP A 168 0.48 5.41 -14.22
C ASP A 168 -0.96 5.93 -14.24
N TYR A 169 -1.95 5.06 -14.01
CA TYR A 169 -3.36 5.49 -13.97
C TYR A 169 -3.64 6.48 -12.84
N CYS A 170 -3.14 6.25 -11.62
CA CYS A 170 -3.32 7.15 -10.47
C CYS A 170 -2.74 8.55 -10.69
N LYS A 171 -1.80 8.69 -11.63
CA LYS A 171 -1.19 9.99 -11.94
C LYS A 171 -2.10 10.85 -12.85
N GLU A 172 -2.90 10.21 -13.70
CA GLU A 172 -3.60 10.88 -14.81
C GLU A 172 -5.13 10.79 -14.73
N HIS A 173 -5.67 9.88 -13.91
CA HIS A 173 -7.08 9.55 -13.84
C HIS A 173 -7.62 9.73 -12.42
N ASP A 174 -8.90 10.07 -12.32
CA ASP A 174 -9.59 10.03 -11.04
C ASP A 174 -9.96 8.59 -10.64
N ILE A 175 -10.42 8.43 -9.40
CA ILE A 175 -10.78 7.12 -8.88
C ILE A 175 -11.96 6.49 -9.63
N ASP A 176 -12.94 7.28 -10.08
CA ASP A 176 -14.10 6.76 -10.79
C ASP A 176 -13.72 6.19 -12.16
N GLU A 177 -12.66 6.71 -12.79
CA GLU A 177 -12.08 6.19 -14.01
C GLU A 177 -11.26 4.92 -13.74
N ILE A 178 -10.43 4.92 -12.69
CA ILE A 178 -9.63 3.74 -12.28
C ILE A 178 -10.54 2.55 -11.97
N MET A 179 -11.65 2.78 -11.25
CA MET A 179 -12.61 1.74 -10.90
C MET A 179 -13.35 1.13 -12.10
N LYS A 180 -13.27 1.76 -13.29
CA LYS A 180 -13.83 1.26 -14.55
C LYS A 180 -12.83 0.48 -15.41
N LEU A 181 -11.55 0.43 -15.01
CA LEU A 181 -10.54 -0.35 -15.74
C LEU A 181 -10.91 -1.83 -15.73
N PRO A 182 -10.85 -2.55 -16.86
CA PRO A 182 -11.30 -3.94 -16.93
C PRO A 182 -10.66 -4.87 -15.87
N ASP A 183 -9.35 -4.69 -15.60
CA ASP A 183 -8.63 -5.50 -14.61
C ASP A 183 -8.98 -5.14 -13.16
N VAL A 184 -9.47 -3.93 -12.91
CA VAL A 184 -10.00 -3.52 -11.61
C VAL A 184 -11.43 -4.03 -11.44
N VAL A 185 -12.27 -3.88 -12.48
CA VAL A 185 -13.66 -4.37 -12.49
C VAL A 185 -13.74 -5.86 -12.21
N GLU A 186 -12.92 -6.70 -12.86
CA GLU A 186 -12.94 -8.15 -12.60
C GLU A 186 -12.56 -8.51 -11.15
N ARG A 187 -11.75 -7.67 -10.49
CA ARG A 187 -11.38 -7.82 -9.07
C ARG A 187 -12.48 -7.35 -8.14
N VAL A 188 -13.15 -6.25 -8.47
CA VAL A 188 -14.34 -5.76 -7.76
C VAL A 188 -15.46 -6.79 -7.77
N GLU A 189 -15.73 -7.39 -8.94
CA GLU A 189 -16.74 -8.44 -9.09
C GLU A 189 -16.44 -9.62 -8.16
N LEU A 190 -15.20 -10.11 -8.16
CA LEU A 190 -14.80 -11.21 -7.28
C LEU A 190 -14.84 -10.81 -5.80
N TYR A 191 -14.38 -9.61 -5.46
CA TYR A 191 -14.42 -9.08 -4.10
C TYR A 191 -15.84 -9.09 -3.56
N ASN A 192 -16.79 -8.52 -4.30
CA ASN A 192 -18.20 -8.47 -3.90
C ASN A 192 -18.81 -9.88 -3.78
N GLU A 193 -18.48 -10.79 -4.70
CA GLU A 193 -18.99 -12.17 -4.66
C GLU A 193 -18.48 -12.94 -3.43
N GLN A 194 -17.25 -12.68 -2.98
CA GLN A 194 -16.68 -13.28 -1.78
C GLN A 194 -17.12 -12.56 -0.51
N GLU A 195 -17.36 -11.25 -0.57
CA GLU A 195 -17.73 -10.44 0.59
C GLU A 195 -19.03 -10.94 1.24
N ASP A 196 -20.06 -11.23 0.44
CA ASP A 196 -21.32 -11.78 0.93
C ASP A 196 -21.16 -13.15 1.59
N LYS A 197 -20.36 -14.03 0.98
CA LYS A 197 -20.04 -15.37 1.50
C LYS A 197 -19.26 -15.27 2.82
N PHE A 198 -18.29 -14.34 2.88
CA PHE A 198 -17.50 -14.07 4.07
C PHE A 198 -18.38 -13.52 5.20
N LYS A 199 -19.25 -12.54 4.92
CA LYS A 199 -20.22 -11.98 5.89
C LYS A 199 -21.17 -13.05 6.43
N GLU A 200 -21.61 -14.00 5.60
CA GLU A 200 -22.43 -15.15 6.04
C GLU A 200 -21.65 -16.08 6.97
N GLN A 201 -20.47 -16.53 6.53
CA GLN A 201 -19.62 -17.43 7.29
C GLN A 201 -19.23 -16.82 8.65
N LEU A 202 -18.85 -15.54 8.68
CA LEU A 202 -18.56 -14.85 9.93
C LEU A 202 -19.72 -14.91 10.92
N LYS A 203 -20.97 -14.74 10.45
CA LYS A 203 -22.15 -14.80 11.33
C LYS A 203 -22.44 -16.22 11.80
N ARG A 204 -22.27 -17.21 10.93
CA ARG A 204 -22.57 -18.61 11.22
C ARG A 204 -21.52 -19.26 12.13
N CYS A 205 -20.25 -18.88 11.98
CA CYS A 205 -19.11 -19.52 12.65
C CYS A 205 -18.57 -18.71 13.84
N SER A 206 -19.18 -17.58 14.18
CA SER A 206 -18.76 -16.77 15.33
C SER A 206 -19.54 -17.09 16.60
N THR A 207 -18.83 -17.11 17.72
CA THR A 207 -19.41 -17.14 19.07
C THR A 207 -18.90 -15.96 19.88
N VAL A 208 -19.81 -15.23 20.51
CA VAL A 208 -19.48 -14.07 21.36
C VAL A 208 -19.28 -14.52 22.80
N HIS A 209 -18.11 -14.23 23.35
CA HIS A 209 -17.72 -14.44 24.73
C HIS A 209 -17.42 -13.08 25.39
N SER A 210 -18.45 -12.42 25.92
CA SER A 210 -18.35 -11.07 26.49
C SER A 210 -17.70 -10.07 25.50
N ASN A 211 -16.45 -9.66 25.72
CA ASN A 211 -15.71 -8.72 24.89
C ASN A 211 -14.86 -9.39 23.79
N LEU A 212 -15.00 -10.70 23.59
CA LEU A 212 -14.26 -11.49 22.60
C LEU A 212 -15.24 -12.13 21.61
N VAL A 213 -14.90 -12.11 20.32
CA VAL A 213 -15.55 -12.94 19.30
C VAL A 213 -14.57 -14.04 18.91
N VAL A 214 -14.99 -15.29 19.02
CA VAL A 214 -14.24 -16.46 18.54
C VAL A 214 -14.86 -16.90 17.23
N LEU A 215 -14.05 -16.91 16.16
CA LEU A 215 -14.42 -17.41 14.85
C LEU A 215 -13.81 -18.81 14.66
N ASP A 216 -14.63 -19.85 14.61
CA ASP A 216 -14.16 -21.24 14.43
C ASP A 216 -14.38 -21.68 12.98
N LEU A 217 -13.29 -21.73 12.21
CA LEU A 217 -13.31 -22.08 10.78
C LEU A 217 -12.79 -23.51 10.51
N ARG A 218 -12.64 -24.36 11.54
CA ARG A 218 -11.99 -25.69 11.37
C ARG A 218 -12.80 -26.67 10.51
N ASP A 219 -14.11 -26.46 10.43
CA ASP A 219 -15.03 -27.28 9.63
C ASP A 219 -15.52 -26.52 8.37
N GLU A 220 -14.84 -25.44 8.00
CA GLU A 220 -15.13 -24.63 6.82
C GLU A 220 -14.10 -24.88 5.71
N ASP A 221 -14.58 -24.97 4.47
CA ASP A 221 -13.76 -25.05 3.24
C ASP A 221 -13.67 -23.69 2.52
#